data_AF-K7M8V8-F1
#
_entry.id   AF-K7M8V8-F1
#
_cell.length_a   1.000
_cell.length_b   1.000
_cell.length_c   1.000
_cell.angle_alpha   90.00
_cell.angle_beta   90.00
_cell.angle_gamma   90.00
#
_symmetry.space_group_name_H-M   'P 1'
#
loop_
_entity.id
_entity.type
_entity.pdbx_description
1 polymer ?
#
loop_
_entity_poly.entity_id
_entity_poly.type
_entity_poly.pdbx_seq_one_letter_code
_entity_poly.pdbx_strand_id
1 'polypeptide(L)'
;MIVLCSALILSAHKEPLHTHCSCSTWGVLSTLSSISKMSHAHSHMGSGSRTTRRAFEFGKTHVVRPKGKHQATIVWLHGLGDNGLSSSQLLESLPLPNIKWICPTAPTRPVAILGGFPCTAWFDVGELSEDGPDDWEGLDASAAHIANLLSTEPADVKVGIGGFSMGAAIALYSSTCFAMGRYGNGIPYPLNLRTVVGLSGWLPGSRSLRNKIEVSHEARRRAASLPILLCHGISDDVVLCKYGEKSAQSLCSAGFRYVAFKSYDGLGHYTVPREMDEVCTWLSSRLGLEGI
;
A
#
# COMPACT_ATOMS: atom_id res chain seq x y z
N MET A 1 -20.18 14.60 -8.68
CA MET A 1 -19.29 15.16 -7.64
C MET A 1 -17.88 14.64 -7.96
N ILE A 2 -16.98 15.47 -8.49
CA ILE A 2 -15.56 15.08 -8.64
C ILE A 2 -14.99 15.20 -7.22
N VAL A 3 -14.69 14.07 -6.58
CA VAL A 3 -14.03 14.08 -5.28
C VAL A 3 -12.53 14.08 -5.57
N LEU A 4 -11.95 15.27 -5.58
CA LEU A 4 -10.50 15.44 -5.53
C LEU A 4 -10.03 14.92 -4.16
N CYS A 5 -9.60 13.66 -4.10
CA CYS A 5 -8.65 13.24 -3.06
C CYS A 5 -7.48 14.23 -3.18
N SER A 6 -7.28 15.02 -2.13
CA SER A 6 -6.33 16.13 -2.14
C SER A 6 -4.92 15.56 -2.11
N ALA A 7 -4.43 15.09 -3.26
CA ALA A 7 -3.01 14.90 -3.47
C ALA A 7 -2.37 16.28 -3.44
N LEU A 8 -1.53 16.53 -2.45
CA LEU A 8 -0.58 17.64 -2.46
C LEU A 8 0.27 17.51 -3.73
N ILE A 9 -0.15 18.20 -4.80
CA ILE A 9 0.70 18.45 -5.96
C ILE A 9 1.71 19.51 -5.52
N LEU A 10 2.80 19.06 -4.89
CA LEU A 10 4.00 19.87 -4.73
C LEU A 10 4.84 19.73 -6.01
N SER A 11 4.54 20.59 -6.98
CA SER A 11 5.45 20.85 -8.10
C SER A 11 6.71 21.54 -7.54
N ALA A 12 7.77 20.77 -7.32
CA ALA A 12 9.09 21.33 -7.09
C ALA A 12 9.63 21.88 -8.42
N HIS A 13 9.36 23.17 -8.67
CA HIS A 13 9.99 23.93 -9.74
C HIS A 13 11.52 23.88 -9.59
N LYS A 14 12.20 23.21 -10.53
CA LYS A 14 13.62 23.42 -10.82
C LYS A 14 13.73 24.66 -11.71
N GLU A 15 14.15 25.79 -11.14
CA GLU A 15 14.70 26.89 -11.95
C GLU A 15 16.17 26.62 -12.29
N PRO A 16 16.63 26.93 -13.52
CA PRO A 16 18.04 26.96 -13.86
C PRO A 16 18.57 28.40 -13.79
N LEU A 17 19.57 28.66 -12.94
CA LEU A 17 20.34 29.90 -13.01
C LEU A 17 21.83 29.59 -13.21
N HIS A 18 22.27 29.89 -14.43
CA HIS A 18 23.65 30.05 -14.85
C HIS A 18 24.34 31.17 -14.05
N THR A 19 25.60 30.96 -13.65
CA THR A 19 26.81 31.73 -14.05
C THR A 19 27.91 31.76 -12.97
N HIS A 20 29.08 31.26 -13.36
CA HIS A 20 30.46 31.67 -13.04
C HIS A 20 30.86 32.12 -11.62
N CYS A 21 31.80 31.41 -10.98
CA CYS A 21 33.19 31.90 -10.81
C CYS A 21 34.16 30.78 -10.36
N SER A 22 35.45 31.02 -10.59
CA SER A 22 36.57 30.08 -10.79
C SER A 22 37.50 29.81 -9.59
N CYS A 23 38.53 28.98 -9.86
CA CYS A 23 39.77 28.68 -9.11
C CYS A 23 39.67 27.62 -8.00
N SER A 24 40.56 26.63 -7.86
CA SER A 24 41.79 26.26 -8.58
C SER A 24 42.26 24.86 -8.11
N THR A 25 42.94 24.17 -9.03
CA THR A 25 43.60 22.84 -9.03
C THR A 25 44.62 22.55 -7.93
N TRP A 26 44.83 21.26 -7.57
CA TRP A 26 46.09 20.44 -7.43
C TRP A 26 45.63 19.02 -6.97
N GLY A 27 45.75 17.91 -7.74
CA GLY A 27 46.94 17.02 -7.93
C GLY A 27 47.26 16.21 -6.65
N VAL A 28 47.53 14.89 -6.55
CA VAL A 28 47.97 13.80 -7.45
C VAL A 28 47.75 12.43 -6.73
N LEU A 29 47.79 11.36 -7.55
CA LEU A 29 47.57 9.91 -7.43
C LEU A 29 48.33 9.04 -6.39
N SER A 30 47.82 7.78 -6.29
CA SER A 30 48.52 6.47 -6.16
C SER A 30 48.83 5.94 -4.74
N THR A 31 49.01 4.64 -4.45
CA THR A 31 48.29 3.35 -4.65
C THR A 31 49.07 2.30 -3.82
N LEU A 32 48.39 1.26 -3.27
CA LEU A 32 48.91 -0.08 -2.86
C LEU A 32 49.86 -0.11 -1.62
N SER A 33 49.98 -1.12 -0.75
CA SER A 33 49.57 -2.53 -0.69
C SER A 33 49.68 -3.09 0.76
N SER A 34 48.72 -3.95 1.14
CA SER A 34 48.82 -5.29 1.76
C SER A 34 49.91 -5.69 2.80
N ILE A 35 49.51 -6.19 3.99
CA ILE A 35 49.73 -7.56 4.55
C ILE A 35 49.68 -7.63 6.11
N SER A 36 48.79 -8.52 6.59
CA SER A 36 48.77 -9.44 7.78
C SER A 36 49.86 -9.31 8.88
N LYS A 37 49.67 -9.62 10.18
CA LYS A 37 48.83 -10.59 10.91
C LYS A 37 49.02 -10.38 12.43
N MET A 38 48.00 -10.80 13.22
CA MET A 38 48.04 -11.24 14.64
C MET A 38 48.57 -10.24 15.67
N SER A 39 48.06 -10.12 16.88
CA SER A 39 46.92 -10.61 17.67
C SER A 39 47.00 -9.72 18.92
N HIS A 40 45.90 -9.36 19.58
CA HIS A 40 45.84 -9.16 21.04
C HIS A 40 44.40 -8.89 21.46
N ALA A 41 44.02 -9.63 22.50
CA ALA A 41 42.70 -9.63 23.09
C ALA A 41 42.42 -8.30 23.78
N HIS A 42 41.28 -7.69 23.46
CA HIS A 42 40.60 -6.81 24.40
C HIS A 42 39.10 -7.06 24.35
N SER A 43 38.62 -7.56 25.47
CA SER A 43 37.23 -7.63 25.89
C SER A 43 36.56 -6.26 25.74
N HIS A 44 35.63 -6.12 24.80
CA HIS A 44 34.69 -5.01 24.80
C HIS A 44 33.26 -5.52 24.95
N MET A 45 32.64 -4.96 25.98
CA MET A 45 31.31 -5.22 26.48
C MET A 45 30.27 -5.11 25.37
N GLY A 46 29.39 -6.11 25.31
CA GLY A 46 28.24 -6.11 24.41
C GLY A 46 27.31 -4.93 24.71
N SER A 47 27.24 -3.99 23.78
CA SER A 47 26.13 -3.03 23.73
C SER A 47 24.98 -3.68 22.98
N GLY A 48 24.06 -4.26 23.73
CA GLY A 48 22.79 -4.74 23.19
C GLY A 48 21.95 -3.55 22.75
N SER A 49 21.97 -3.25 21.45
CA SER A 49 21.01 -2.34 20.82
C SER A 49 19.62 -2.96 20.92
N ARG A 50 18.87 -2.58 21.95
CA ARG A 50 17.42 -2.80 22.00
C ARG A 50 16.82 -1.93 20.91
N THR A 51 16.50 -2.54 19.77
CA THR A 51 15.59 -1.95 18.80
C THR A 51 14.24 -1.75 19.49
N THR A 52 14.03 -0.56 20.05
CA THR A 52 12.71 -0.09 20.45
C THR A 52 11.85 -0.09 19.19
N ARG A 53 11.02 -1.13 19.02
CA ARG A 53 9.99 -1.17 17.95
C ARG A 53 9.24 0.15 17.99
N ARG A 54 9.24 0.88 16.88
CA ARG A 54 8.56 2.17 16.78
C ARG A 54 7.06 1.89 16.86
N ALA A 55 6.41 2.29 17.95
CA ALA A 55 4.96 2.16 18.05
C ALA A 55 4.33 3.17 17.08
N PHE A 56 3.58 2.66 16.09
CA PHE A 56 2.82 3.50 15.17
C PHE A 56 1.49 3.90 15.82
N GLU A 57 1.29 5.20 16.02
CA GLU A 57 0.03 5.75 16.51
C GLU A 57 -0.88 6.08 15.33
N PHE A 58 -1.86 5.21 15.06
CA PHE A 58 -2.84 5.41 13.99
C PHE A 58 -3.85 6.49 14.41
N GLY A 59 -4.24 7.32 13.45
CA GLY A 59 -5.16 8.43 13.67
C GLY A 59 -6.62 8.00 13.82
N LYS A 60 -7.51 9.00 13.84
CA LYS A 60 -8.96 8.81 14.02
C LYS A 60 -9.54 7.89 12.93
N THR A 61 -10.32 6.91 13.36
CA THR A 61 -11.07 6.02 12.48
C THR A 61 -12.51 6.48 12.33
N HIS A 62 -12.99 6.54 11.10
CA HIS A 62 -14.38 6.85 10.76
C HIS A 62 -15.10 5.57 10.31
N VAL A 63 -16.31 5.33 10.82
CA VAL A 63 -17.09 4.13 10.50
C VAL A 63 -18.39 4.52 9.83
N VAL A 64 -18.60 4.05 8.60
CA VAL A 64 -19.88 4.16 7.90
C VAL A 64 -20.66 2.87 8.19
N ARG A 65 -21.82 3.02 8.83
CA ARG A 65 -22.69 1.87 9.15
C ARG A 65 -23.35 1.35 7.87
N PRO A 66 -23.56 0.02 7.76
CA PRO A 66 -24.36 -0.51 6.66
C PRO A 66 -25.78 0.04 6.75
N LYS A 67 -26.35 0.39 5.60
CA LYS A 67 -27.73 0.90 5.47
C LYS A 67 -28.77 -0.22 5.56
N GLY A 68 -28.38 -1.46 5.24
CA GLY A 68 -29.19 -2.66 5.31
C GLY A 68 -28.58 -3.73 6.24
N LYS A 69 -28.93 -5.00 6.01
CA LYS A 69 -28.36 -6.14 6.75
C LYS A 69 -26.85 -6.17 6.55
N HIS A 70 -26.08 -6.10 7.64
CA HIS A 70 -24.63 -6.18 7.60
C HIS A 70 -24.18 -7.57 7.12
N GLN A 71 -23.49 -7.61 5.98
CA GLN A 71 -23.00 -8.86 5.37
C GLN A 71 -21.50 -8.82 5.06
N ALA A 72 -20.95 -7.61 4.92
CA ALA A 72 -19.53 -7.42 4.69
C ALA A 72 -18.98 -6.19 5.43
N THR A 73 -17.71 -6.25 5.76
CA THR A 73 -16.93 -5.09 6.22
C THR A 73 -15.74 -4.89 5.31
N ILE A 74 -15.54 -3.65 4.87
CA ILE A 74 -14.36 -3.26 4.11
C ILE A 74 -13.61 -2.19 4.89
N VAL A 75 -12.31 -2.43 5.12
CA VAL A 75 -11.40 -1.36 5.53
C VAL A 75 -10.95 -0.60 4.29
N TRP A 76 -11.17 0.72 4.25
CA TRP A 76 -10.77 1.57 3.14
C TRP A 76 -9.65 2.53 3.54
N LEU A 77 -8.57 2.53 2.76
CA LEU A 77 -7.33 3.23 3.07
C LEU A 77 -7.15 4.44 2.15
N HIS A 78 -6.98 5.61 2.75
CA HIS A 78 -6.75 6.86 2.05
C HIS A 78 -5.32 6.96 1.46
N GLY A 79 -5.09 7.90 0.56
CA GLY A 79 -3.77 8.20 -0.01
C GLY A 79 -2.85 8.99 0.93
N LEU A 80 -1.60 9.20 0.53
CA LEU A 80 -0.63 10.00 1.28
C LEU A 80 -1.16 11.41 1.60
N GLY A 81 -1.09 11.84 2.87
CA GLY A 81 -1.50 13.17 3.30
C GLY A 81 -3.00 13.38 3.51
N ASP A 82 -3.84 12.39 3.21
CA ASP A 82 -5.30 12.44 3.42
C ASP A 82 -5.70 11.79 4.76
N ASN A 83 -6.99 11.54 4.98
CA ASN A 83 -7.52 10.99 6.23
C ASN A 83 -8.78 10.12 6.02
N GLY A 84 -9.18 9.42 7.09
CA GLY A 84 -10.34 8.52 7.07
C GLY A 84 -11.69 9.22 6.92
N LEU A 85 -11.82 10.51 7.31
CA LEU A 85 -13.08 11.24 7.17
C LEU A 85 -13.41 11.46 5.69
N SER A 86 -12.46 11.95 4.88
CA SER A 86 -12.63 12.16 3.43
C SER A 86 -13.10 10.87 2.74
N SER A 87 -12.47 9.74 3.07
CA SER A 87 -12.86 8.42 2.55
C SER A 87 -14.28 8.02 2.98
N SER A 88 -14.64 8.23 4.24
CA SER A 88 -15.97 7.85 4.75
C SER A 88 -17.11 8.60 4.06
N GLN A 89 -16.92 9.88 3.74
CA GLN A 89 -17.91 10.71 3.04
C GLN A 89 -18.16 10.22 1.61
N LEU A 90 -17.09 9.83 0.90
CA LEU A 90 -17.22 9.23 -0.44
C LEU A 90 -17.99 7.90 -0.36
N LEU A 91 -17.60 7.01 0.54
CA LEU A 91 -18.13 5.65 0.64
C LEU A 91 -19.59 5.61 1.13
N GLU A 92 -19.98 6.54 1.99
CA GLU A 92 -21.37 6.68 2.46
C GLU A 92 -22.34 6.96 1.30
N SER A 93 -21.87 7.62 0.23
CA SER A 93 -22.70 7.91 -0.95
C SER A 93 -22.95 6.69 -1.85
N LEU A 94 -22.16 5.62 -1.71
CA LEU A 94 -22.25 4.47 -2.61
C LEU A 94 -23.53 3.63 -2.36
N PRO A 95 -24.11 3.04 -3.42
CA PRO A 95 -25.29 2.18 -3.34
C PRO A 95 -24.93 0.75 -2.89
N LEU A 96 -24.23 0.62 -1.76
CA LEU A 96 -23.77 -0.66 -1.19
C LEU A 96 -24.32 -0.85 0.23
N PRO A 97 -25.63 -1.14 0.38
CA PRO A 97 -26.32 -1.07 1.66
C PRO A 97 -25.83 -2.10 2.69
N ASN A 98 -25.29 -3.24 2.26
CA ASN A 98 -24.89 -4.34 3.15
C ASN A 98 -23.44 -4.25 3.64
N ILE A 99 -22.69 -3.22 3.22
CA ILE A 99 -21.28 -3.04 3.55
C ILE A 99 -21.12 -2.02 4.68
N LYS A 100 -20.42 -2.43 5.74
CA LYS A 100 -19.83 -1.53 6.74
C LYS A 100 -18.46 -1.06 6.23
N TRP A 101 -18.21 0.25 6.28
CA TRP A 101 -16.89 0.80 5.92
C TRP A 101 -16.15 1.24 7.17
N ILE A 102 -14.89 0.80 7.29
CA ILE A 102 -13.97 1.27 8.33
C ILE A 102 -12.88 2.07 7.63
N CYS A 103 -12.81 3.37 7.90
CA CYS A 103 -11.89 4.31 7.27
C CYS A 103 -10.90 4.80 8.32
N PRO A 104 -9.80 4.06 8.60
CA PRO A 104 -8.77 4.50 9.51
C PRO A 104 -7.98 5.67 8.92
N THR A 105 -7.28 6.40 9.78
CA THR A 105 -6.29 7.42 9.37
C THR A 105 -4.90 6.91 9.67
N ALA A 106 -3.98 7.03 8.71
CA ALA A 106 -2.59 6.64 8.88
C ALA A 106 -1.89 7.47 9.98
N PRO A 107 -0.79 6.99 10.56
CA PRO A 107 0.04 7.78 11.47
C PRO A 107 0.61 9.02 10.77
N THR A 108 0.73 10.13 11.50
CA THR A 108 1.57 11.26 11.05
C THR A 108 3.03 10.90 11.25
N ARG A 109 3.78 10.79 10.16
CA ARG A 109 5.21 10.40 10.16
C ARG A 109 6.00 11.20 9.12
N PRO A 110 7.31 11.41 9.31
CA PRO A 110 8.18 11.90 8.24
C PRO A 110 8.13 10.98 7.01
N VAL A 111 8.13 11.56 5.82
CA VAL A 111 8.08 10.81 4.55
C VAL A 111 9.27 11.22 3.67
N ALA A 112 10.10 10.25 3.28
CA ALA A 112 11.37 10.49 2.61
C ALA A 112 11.23 11.19 1.25
N ILE A 113 10.24 10.80 0.42
CA ILE A 113 9.97 11.43 -0.89
C ILE A 113 9.58 12.92 -0.77
N LEU A 114 9.09 13.33 0.41
CA LEU A 114 8.75 14.71 0.73
C LEU A 114 9.87 15.44 1.50
N GLY A 115 11.10 14.94 1.42
CA GLY A 115 12.25 15.52 2.15
C GLY A 115 12.13 15.42 3.66
N GLY A 116 11.36 14.45 4.18
CA GLY A 116 11.10 14.27 5.61
C GLY A 116 9.94 15.10 6.16
N PHE A 117 9.18 15.80 5.32
CA PHE A 117 7.99 16.53 5.75
C PHE A 117 6.96 15.58 6.40
N PRO A 118 6.45 15.87 7.61
CA PRO A 118 5.51 15.01 8.30
C PRO A 118 4.09 15.14 7.73
N CYS A 119 3.51 14.01 7.32
CA CYS A 119 2.10 13.91 6.93
C CYS A 119 1.56 12.50 7.23
N THR A 120 0.28 12.26 6.98
CA THR A 120 -0.35 10.95 7.20
C THR A 120 0.14 9.94 6.16
N ALA A 121 0.90 8.93 6.58
CA ALA A 121 1.47 7.92 5.69
C ALA A 121 1.45 6.53 6.33
N TRP A 122 1.01 5.53 5.55
CA TRP A 122 0.93 4.14 6.00
C TRP A 122 2.30 3.49 6.14
N PHE A 123 3.23 3.87 5.28
CA PHE A 123 4.61 3.41 5.24
C PHE A 123 5.49 4.53 4.65
N ASP A 124 6.80 4.46 4.87
CA ASP A 124 7.72 5.41 4.26
C ASP A 124 8.01 5.04 2.80
N VAL A 125 8.19 6.05 1.96
CA VAL A 125 8.51 5.90 0.54
C VAL A 125 9.59 6.91 0.21
N GLY A 126 10.75 6.44 -0.25
CA GLY A 126 11.86 7.30 -0.70
C GLY A 126 11.71 7.73 -2.16
N GLU A 127 11.36 6.77 -3.02
CA GLU A 127 11.09 6.99 -4.44
C GLU A 127 10.05 5.97 -4.92
N LEU A 128 9.20 6.38 -5.86
CA LEU A 128 8.34 5.45 -6.58
C LEU A 128 9.12 4.87 -7.77
N SER A 129 9.93 3.84 -7.49
CA SER A 129 10.69 3.10 -8.49
C SER A 129 10.48 1.60 -8.28
N GLU A 130 10.71 0.82 -9.34
CA GLU A 130 10.63 -0.65 -9.24
C GLU A 130 11.79 -1.22 -8.41
N ASP A 131 12.91 -0.50 -8.33
CA ASP A 131 14.16 -0.89 -7.68
C ASP A 131 14.30 -0.35 -6.24
N GLY A 132 13.39 0.54 -5.85
CA GLY A 132 13.42 1.23 -4.57
C GLY A 132 13.23 0.27 -3.40
N PRO A 133 13.86 0.55 -2.24
CA PRO A 133 13.63 -0.24 -1.04
C PRO A 133 12.20 -0.02 -0.53
N ASP A 134 11.53 -1.13 -0.19
CA ASP A 134 10.23 -1.11 0.50
C ASP A 134 10.41 -0.94 2.03
N ASP A 135 9.61 -0.08 2.68
CA ASP A 135 9.51 0.01 4.14
C ASP A 135 8.71 -1.17 4.72
N TRP A 136 9.35 -2.35 4.78
CA TRP A 136 8.71 -3.58 5.26
C TRP A 136 8.13 -3.47 6.67
N GLU A 137 8.77 -2.71 7.57
CA GLU A 137 8.27 -2.50 8.93
C GLU A 137 6.97 -1.69 8.91
N GLY A 138 6.91 -0.60 8.13
CA GLY A 138 5.69 0.19 7.96
C GLY A 138 4.58 -0.56 7.24
N LEU A 139 4.91 -1.33 6.20
CA LEU A 139 3.96 -2.19 5.48
C LEU A 139 3.33 -3.23 6.41
N ASP A 140 4.14 -3.96 7.18
CA ASP A 140 3.66 -4.96 8.15
C ASP A 140 2.84 -4.31 9.26
N ALA A 141 3.28 -3.18 9.80
CA ALA A 141 2.54 -2.48 10.85
C ALA A 141 1.16 -2.03 10.39
N SER A 142 1.05 -1.46 9.18
CA SER A 142 -0.22 -1.05 8.58
C SER A 142 -1.12 -2.24 8.28
N ALA A 143 -0.57 -3.31 7.70
CA ALA A 143 -1.33 -4.54 7.43
C ALA A 143 -1.85 -5.18 8.73
N ALA A 144 -1.04 -5.18 9.80
CA ALA A 144 -1.45 -5.68 11.11
C ALA A 144 -2.53 -4.82 11.76
N HIS A 145 -2.45 -3.50 11.62
CA HIS A 145 -3.52 -2.60 12.09
C HIS A 145 -4.86 -2.90 11.40
N ILE A 146 -4.84 -3.09 10.08
CA ILE A 146 -6.04 -3.46 9.30
C ILE A 146 -6.58 -4.81 9.76
N ALA A 147 -5.70 -5.79 9.98
CA ALA A 147 -6.08 -7.10 10.49
C ALA A 147 -6.78 -7.01 11.85
N ASN A 148 -6.30 -6.13 12.75
CA ASN A 148 -6.92 -5.90 14.05
C ASN A 148 -8.27 -5.20 13.95
N LEU A 149 -8.47 -4.30 12.97
CA LEU A 149 -9.78 -3.67 12.75
C LEU A 149 -10.81 -4.70 12.26
N LEU A 150 -10.41 -5.57 11.33
CA LEU A 150 -11.30 -6.57 10.74
C LEU A 150 -11.52 -7.81 11.62
N SER A 151 -10.62 -8.12 12.56
CA SER A 151 -10.79 -9.25 13.49
C SER A 151 -11.91 -9.06 14.50
N THR A 152 -12.47 -7.85 14.59
CA THR A 152 -13.62 -7.53 15.45
C THR A 152 -14.97 -7.95 14.86
N GLU A 153 -15.00 -8.37 13.59
CA GLU A 153 -16.24 -8.73 12.92
C GLU A 153 -16.69 -10.17 13.22
N PRO A 154 -18.01 -10.44 13.22
CA PRO A 154 -18.55 -11.79 13.30
C PRO A 154 -18.05 -12.70 12.17
N ALA A 155 -17.98 -14.01 12.42
CA ALA A 155 -17.44 -14.99 11.47
C ALA A 155 -18.24 -15.12 10.16
N ASP A 156 -19.52 -14.77 10.16
CA ASP A 156 -20.41 -14.75 9.00
C ASP A 156 -20.30 -13.47 8.16
N VAL A 157 -19.63 -12.43 8.67
CA VAL A 157 -19.34 -11.20 7.93
C VAL A 157 -18.12 -11.39 7.04
N LYS A 158 -18.28 -11.11 5.74
CA LYS A 158 -17.19 -11.16 4.77
C LYS A 158 -16.27 -9.94 4.95
N VAL A 159 -14.96 -10.16 4.97
CA VAL A 159 -13.99 -9.06 5.13
C VAL A 159 -13.22 -8.76 3.84
N GLY A 160 -13.03 -7.48 3.55
CA GLY A 160 -12.26 -7.00 2.39
C GLY A 160 -11.42 -5.77 2.73
N ILE A 161 -10.51 -5.41 1.83
CA ILE A 161 -9.66 -4.23 1.97
C ILE A 161 -9.68 -3.44 0.66
N GLY A 162 -9.87 -2.14 0.75
CA GLY A 162 -9.82 -1.22 -0.40
C GLY A 162 -8.89 -0.05 -0.12
N GLY A 163 -8.49 0.68 -1.16
CA GLY A 163 -7.81 1.94 -0.95
C GLY A 163 -7.48 2.67 -2.24
N PHE A 164 -6.97 3.88 -2.06
CA PHE A 164 -6.51 4.78 -3.11
C PHE A 164 -5.02 5.10 -2.92
N SER A 165 -4.23 5.15 -4.00
CA SER A 165 -2.81 5.55 -3.97
C SER A 165 -1.98 4.71 -2.98
N MET A 166 -1.29 5.33 -2.02
CA MET A 166 -0.59 4.61 -0.94
C MET A 166 -1.50 3.64 -0.16
N GLY A 167 -2.78 3.97 0.02
CA GLY A 167 -3.76 3.07 0.61
C GLY A 167 -4.05 1.85 -0.26
N ALA A 168 -4.10 2.01 -1.58
CA ALA A 168 -4.19 0.89 -2.52
C ALA A 168 -2.96 -0.01 -2.42
N ALA A 169 -1.76 0.57 -2.23
CA ALA A 169 -0.53 -0.21 -2.05
C ALA A 169 -0.56 -1.11 -0.81
N ILE A 170 -1.10 -0.62 0.31
CA ILE A 170 -1.32 -1.45 1.51
C ILE A 170 -2.39 -2.52 1.28
N ALA A 171 -3.47 -2.20 0.57
CA ALA A 171 -4.51 -3.18 0.24
C ALA A 171 -3.93 -4.34 -0.59
N LEU A 172 -3.13 -4.02 -1.60
CA LEU A 172 -2.43 -4.99 -2.43
C LEU A 172 -1.36 -5.76 -1.64
N TYR A 173 -0.58 -5.09 -0.80
CA TYR A 173 0.37 -5.77 0.09
C TYR A 173 -0.33 -6.79 1.01
N SER A 174 -1.44 -6.39 1.62
CA SER A 174 -2.27 -7.26 2.48
C SER A 174 -2.79 -8.50 1.73
N SER A 175 -3.10 -8.36 0.43
CA SER A 175 -3.47 -9.49 -0.44
C SER A 175 -2.34 -10.53 -0.55
N THR A 176 -1.08 -10.07 -0.59
CA THR A 176 0.09 -10.96 -0.62
C THR A 176 0.33 -11.62 0.72
N CYS A 177 0.13 -10.89 1.84
CA CYS A 177 0.22 -11.47 3.18
C CYS A 177 -0.84 -12.56 3.39
N PHE A 178 -2.08 -12.32 2.96
CA PHE A 178 -3.14 -13.32 2.95
C PHE A 178 -2.74 -14.55 2.14
N ALA A 179 -2.27 -14.37 0.90
CA ALA A 179 -1.84 -15.47 0.06
C ALA A 179 -0.71 -16.27 0.74
N MET A 180 0.35 -15.61 1.21
CA MET A 180 1.45 -16.24 1.94
C MET A 180 1.03 -16.84 3.29
N GLY A 181 -0.06 -16.38 3.88
CA GLY A 181 -0.51 -16.74 5.24
C GLY A 181 0.30 -16.08 6.35
N ARG A 182 1.12 -15.08 6.03
CA ARG A 182 2.01 -14.37 6.96
C ARG A 182 2.40 -12.98 6.46
N TYR A 183 2.73 -12.12 7.40
CA TYR A 183 3.39 -10.84 7.18
C TYR A 183 4.83 -11.01 6.67
N GLY A 184 5.48 -9.92 6.25
CA GLY A 184 6.88 -9.92 5.83
C GLY A 184 7.83 -10.40 6.93
N ASN A 185 7.55 -10.02 8.17
CA ASN A 185 8.27 -10.42 9.37
C ASN A 185 8.02 -11.88 9.84
N GLY A 186 7.19 -12.64 9.13
CA GLY A 186 6.94 -14.06 9.40
C GLY A 186 5.80 -14.36 10.37
N ILE A 187 5.19 -13.36 11.01
CA ILE A 187 4.01 -13.54 11.87
C ILE A 187 2.81 -14.01 11.02
N PRO A 188 1.98 -14.97 11.48
CA PRO A 188 0.81 -15.42 10.75
C PRO A 188 -0.18 -14.28 10.42
N TYR A 189 -0.72 -14.28 9.20
CA TYR A 189 -1.75 -13.33 8.77
C TYR A 189 -3.14 -13.90 9.13
N PRO A 190 -3.93 -13.23 9.98
CA PRO A 190 -5.08 -13.86 10.64
C PRO A 190 -6.38 -13.79 9.82
N LEU A 191 -6.47 -12.94 8.81
CA LEU A 191 -7.71 -12.70 8.08
C LEU A 191 -7.92 -13.69 6.93
N ASN A 192 -9.19 -13.99 6.64
CA ASN A 192 -9.61 -14.64 5.41
C ASN A 192 -10.26 -13.62 4.47
N LEU A 193 -9.44 -12.98 3.62
CA LEU A 193 -9.90 -11.90 2.73
C LEU A 193 -10.83 -12.44 1.64
N ARG A 194 -11.92 -11.71 1.37
CA ARG A 194 -12.91 -12.06 0.33
C ARG A 194 -12.81 -11.19 -0.91
N THR A 195 -12.25 -9.99 -0.80
CA THR A 195 -11.96 -9.13 -1.96
C THR A 195 -10.94 -8.06 -1.61
N VAL A 196 -10.19 -7.61 -2.61
CA VAL A 196 -9.28 -6.46 -2.51
C VAL A 196 -9.55 -5.48 -3.65
N VAL A 197 -9.52 -4.19 -3.37
CA VAL A 197 -9.66 -3.11 -4.37
C VAL A 197 -8.47 -2.15 -4.24
N GLY A 198 -7.82 -1.82 -5.35
CA GLY A 198 -6.76 -0.82 -5.40
C GLY A 198 -7.01 0.19 -6.52
N LEU A 199 -7.17 1.47 -6.16
CA LEU A 199 -7.35 2.57 -7.12
C LEU A 199 -6.06 3.40 -7.20
N SER A 200 -5.54 3.60 -8.41
CA SER A 200 -4.35 4.42 -8.70
C SER A 200 -3.14 4.13 -7.81
N GLY A 201 -2.86 2.85 -7.57
CA GLY A 201 -1.81 2.37 -6.66
C GLY A 201 -0.73 1.53 -7.32
N TRP A 202 0.10 0.90 -6.50
CA TRP A 202 1.12 -0.06 -6.93
C TRP A 202 1.24 -1.20 -5.92
N LEU A 203 1.86 -2.32 -6.30
CA LEU A 203 2.11 -3.46 -5.43
C LEU A 203 3.54 -3.40 -4.85
N PRO A 204 3.72 -3.16 -3.53
CA PRO A 204 5.00 -3.33 -2.85
C PRO A 204 5.50 -4.78 -2.96
N GLY A 205 6.81 -4.98 -3.10
CA GLY A 205 7.39 -6.32 -3.15
C GLY A 205 7.14 -7.17 -4.39
N SER A 206 6.59 -6.58 -5.45
CA SER A 206 6.12 -7.28 -6.66
C SER A 206 7.13 -8.27 -7.26
N ARG A 207 8.43 -7.91 -7.27
CA ARG A 207 9.52 -8.71 -7.86
C ARG A 207 9.67 -10.11 -7.26
N SER A 208 9.51 -10.22 -5.94
CA SER A 208 9.72 -11.47 -5.21
C SER A 208 8.46 -12.32 -5.05
N LEU A 209 7.30 -11.78 -5.45
CA LEU A 209 6.00 -12.35 -5.13
C LEU A 209 5.83 -13.76 -5.71
N ARG A 210 6.18 -13.96 -6.98
CA ARG A 210 6.06 -15.27 -7.64
C ARG A 210 6.81 -16.35 -6.87
N ASN A 211 8.09 -16.10 -6.58
CA ASN A 211 8.95 -17.05 -5.86
C ASN A 211 8.39 -17.36 -4.46
N LYS A 212 7.83 -16.35 -3.77
CA LYS A 212 7.22 -16.51 -2.44
C LYS A 212 5.94 -17.36 -2.47
N ILE A 213 5.14 -17.28 -3.53
CA ILE A 213 3.91 -18.06 -3.67
C ILE A 213 4.18 -19.49 -4.16
N GLU A 214 5.10 -19.65 -5.10
CA GLU A 214 5.37 -20.93 -5.78
C GLU A 214 5.79 -22.06 -4.82
N VAL A 215 6.51 -21.72 -3.76
CA VAL A 215 7.04 -22.68 -2.76
C VAL A 215 5.97 -23.28 -1.83
N SER A 216 4.72 -22.79 -1.85
CA SER A 216 3.66 -23.27 -0.95
C SER A 216 2.37 -23.57 -1.72
N HIS A 217 1.91 -24.82 -1.62
CA HIS A 217 0.62 -25.21 -2.19
C HIS A 217 -0.54 -24.40 -1.61
N GLU A 218 -0.54 -24.17 -0.29
CA GLU A 218 -1.57 -23.36 0.36
C GLU A 218 -1.55 -21.91 -0.13
N ALA A 219 -0.34 -21.35 -0.32
CA ALA A 219 -0.22 -20.00 -0.84
C ALA A 219 -0.77 -19.86 -2.26
N ARG A 220 -0.50 -20.84 -3.12
CA ARG A 220 -1.09 -20.91 -4.47
C ARG A 220 -2.61 -20.98 -4.43
N ARG A 221 -3.20 -21.79 -3.53
CA ARG A 221 -4.66 -21.89 -3.40
C ARG A 221 -5.28 -20.57 -2.97
N ARG A 222 -4.72 -19.92 -1.93
CA ARG A 222 -5.20 -18.62 -1.43
C ARG A 222 -5.04 -17.50 -2.46
N ALA A 223 -3.90 -17.44 -3.15
CA ALA A 223 -3.69 -16.50 -4.25
C ALA A 223 -4.74 -16.70 -5.36
N ALA A 224 -4.94 -17.95 -5.79
CA ALA A 224 -5.85 -18.28 -6.88
C ALA A 224 -7.32 -17.99 -6.57
N SER A 225 -7.73 -17.93 -5.30
CA SER A 225 -9.13 -17.73 -4.90
C SER A 225 -9.49 -16.28 -4.58
N LEU A 226 -8.51 -15.39 -4.38
CA LEU A 226 -8.78 -14.00 -3.97
C LEU A 226 -9.13 -13.11 -5.17
N PRO A 227 -10.33 -12.51 -5.22
CA PRO A 227 -10.68 -11.49 -6.21
C PRO A 227 -10.00 -10.15 -5.90
N ILE A 228 -9.28 -9.60 -6.88
CA ILE A 228 -8.63 -8.28 -6.80
C ILE A 228 -9.07 -7.40 -7.97
N LEU A 229 -9.60 -6.21 -7.68
CA LEU A 229 -9.84 -5.16 -8.67
C LEU A 229 -8.75 -4.11 -8.56
N LEU A 230 -8.13 -3.78 -9.69
CA LEU A 230 -7.25 -2.64 -9.85
C LEU A 230 -7.86 -1.67 -10.87
N CYS A 231 -7.92 -0.39 -10.51
CA CYS A 231 -8.31 0.68 -11.41
C CYS A 231 -7.17 1.71 -11.48
N HIS A 232 -6.95 2.31 -12.65
CA HIS A 232 -5.89 3.31 -12.82
C HIS A 232 -6.24 4.33 -13.90
N GLY A 233 -5.88 5.60 -13.66
CA GLY A 233 -5.95 6.64 -14.68
C GLY A 233 -4.75 6.63 -15.63
N ILE A 234 -4.98 6.70 -16.95
CA ILE A 234 -3.90 6.73 -17.95
C ILE A 234 -3.12 8.05 -17.88
N SER A 235 -3.76 9.13 -17.43
CA SER A 235 -3.18 10.46 -17.28
C SER A 235 -2.69 10.73 -15.85
N ASP A 236 -2.53 9.69 -15.03
CA ASP A 236 -2.00 9.81 -13.66
C ASP A 236 -0.51 10.18 -13.69
N ASP A 237 -0.21 11.38 -13.19
CA ASP A 237 1.12 11.98 -13.12
C ASP A 237 1.79 11.82 -11.75
N VAL A 238 1.12 11.22 -10.77
CA VAL A 238 1.65 10.96 -9.42
C VAL A 238 2.10 9.50 -9.30
N VAL A 239 1.21 8.56 -9.60
CA VAL A 239 1.49 7.12 -9.70
C VAL A 239 1.24 6.72 -11.13
N LEU A 240 2.29 6.67 -11.94
CA LEU A 240 2.17 6.36 -13.37
C LEU A 240 1.41 5.03 -13.59
N CYS A 241 0.47 5.02 -14.55
CA CYS A 241 -0.38 3.86 -14.88
C CYS A 241 0.42 2.56 -15.09
N LYS A 242 1.64 2.66 -15.63
CA LYS A 242 2.56 1.51 -15.80
C LYS A 242 2.81 0.74 -14.50
N TYR A 243 2.79 1.40 -13.33
CA TYR A 243 2.96 0.74 -12.03
C TYR A 243 1.73 -0.08 -11.65
N GLY A 244 0.52 0.40 -11.95
CA GLY A 244 -0.71 -0.37 -11.80
C GLY A 244 -0.74 -1.59 -12.73
N GLU A 245 -0.38 -1.41 -14.00
CA GLU A 245 -0.29 -2.51 -14.98
C GLU A 245 0.72 -3.58 -14.54
N LYS A 246 1.91 -3.14 -14.11
CA LYS A 246 2.95 -4.03 -13.59
C LYS A 246 2.49 -4.79 -12.35
N SER A 247 1.72 -4.14 -11.49
CA SER A 247 1.14 -4.76 -10.28
C SER A 247 0.18 -5.88 -10.66
N ALA A 248 -0.75 -5.61 -11.59
CA ALA A 248 -1.68 -6.62 -12.11
C ALA A 248 -0.93 -7.80 -12.76
N GLN A 249 0.07 -7.52 -13.60
CA GLN A 249 0.91 -8.55 -14.22
C GLN A 249 1.66 -9.40 -13.20
N SER A 250 2.20 -8.77 -12.14
CA SER A 250 2.94 -9.46 -11.08
C SER A 250 2.01 -10.37 -10.25
N LEU A 251 0.80 -9.91 -9.93
CA LEU A 251 -0.23 -10.73 -9.27
C LEU A 251 -0.62 -11.93 -10.14
N CYS A 252 -0.97 -11.70 -11.41
CA CYS A 252 -1.32 -12.77 -12.34
C CYS A 252 -0.19 -13.80 -12.48
N SER A 253 1.06 -13.33 -12.62
CA SER A 253 2.25 -14.19 -12.75
C SER A 253 2.56 -14.98 -11.48
N ALA A 254 2.17 -14.48 -10.31
CA ALA A 254 2.29 -15.18 -9.04
C ALA A 254 1.15 -16.17 -8.76
N GLY A 255 0.13 -16.22 -9.62
CA GLY A 255 -0.97 -17.20 -9.54
C GLY A 255 -2.29 -16.65 -9.00
N PHE A 256 -2.43 -15.33 -8.85
CA PHE A 256 -3.74 -14.72 -8.56
C PHE A 256 -4.61 -14.80 -9.82
N ARG A 257 -5.67 -15.62 -9.78
CA ARG A 257 -6.48 -15.95 -10.97
C ARG A 257 -7.65 -14.99 -11.21
N TYR A 258 -8.08 -14.28 -10.17
CA TYR A 258 -9.22 -13.36 -10.24
C TYR A 258 -8.78 -11.90 -10.12
N VAL A 259 -7.86 -11.47 -11.00
CA VAL A 259 -7.39 -10.08 -11.07
C VAL A 259 -8.06 -9.38 -12.25
N ALA A 260 -8.73 -8.26 -12.00
CA ALA A 260 -9.22 -7.36 -13.03
C ALA A 260 -8.42 -6.05 -12.98
N PHE A 261 -7.91 -5.60 -14.12
CA PHE A 261 -7.28 -4.29 -14.26
C PHE A 261 -8.11 -3.43 -15.22
N LYS A 262 -8.51 -2.24 -14.79
CA LYS A 262 -9.31 -1.28 -15.55
C LYS A 262 -8.55 0.03 -15.66
N SER A 263 -8.19 0.43 -16.88
CA SER A 263 -7.60 1.74 -17.15
C SER A 263 -8.65 2.71 -17.68
N TYR A 264 -8.49 4.00 -17.36
CA TYR A 264 -9.41 5.07 -17.78
C TYR A 264 -8.65 6.19 -18.50
N ASP A 265 -9.02 6.45 -19.76
CA ASP A 265 -8.47 7.55 -20.55
C ASP A 265 -8.79 8.91 -19.92
N GLY A 266 -7.79 9.79 -19.84
CA GLY A 266 -7.95 11.16 -19.31
C GLY A 266 -8.10 11.26 -17.79
N LEU A 267 -8.18 10.15 -17.06
CA LEU A 267 -8.21 10.14 -15.61
C LEU A 267 -6.80 10.38 -15.05
N GLY A 268 -6.65 11.37 -14.17
CA GLY A 268 -5.42 11.63 -13.40
C GLY A 268 -5.41 10.95 -12.03
N HIS A 269 -4.68 11.50 -11.05
CA HIS A 269 -4.58 10.94 -9.70
C HIS A 269 -5.77 11.32 -8.80
N TYR A 270 -6.99 10.94 -9.20
CA TYR A 270 -8.24 11.12 -8.46
C TYR A 270 -9.25 10.06 -8.89
N THR A 271 -10.43 10.00 -8.25
CA THR A 271 -11.49 9.05 -8.62
C THR A 271 -12.61 9.73 -9.40
N VAL A 272 -13.34 8.94 -10.20
CA VAL A 272 -14.49 9.41 -10.98
C VAL A 272 -15.72 8.51 -10.77
N PRO A 273 -16.96 9.02 -10.94
CA PRO A 273 -18.17 8.24 -10.71
C PRO A 273 -18.19 6.90 -11.47
N ARG A 274 -17.78 6.89 -12.75
CA ARG A 274 -17.72 5.68 -13.56
C ARG A 274 -16.80 4.60 -12.97
N GLU A 275 -15.66 5.00 -12.41
CA GLU A 275 -14.74 4.07 -11.73
C GLU A 275 -15.39 3.54 -10.45
N MET A 276 -16.06 4.39 -9.69
CA MET A 276 -16.74 3.99 -8.45
C MET A 276 -17.95 3.07 -8.72
N ASP A 277 -18.64 3.22 -9.85
CA ASP A 277 -19.71 2.30 -10.28
C ASP A 277 -19.16 0.90 -10.57
N GLU A 278 -17.96 0.81 -11.17
CA GLU A 278 -17.25 -0.46 -11.38
C GLU A 278 -16.83 -1.08 -10.04
N VAL A 279 -16.36 -0.28 -9.08
CA VAL A 279 -16.09 -0.74 -7.71
C VAL A 279 -17.37 -1.29 -7.06
N CYS A 280 -18.51 -0.60 -7.20
CA CYS A 280 -19.79 -1.07 -6.66
C CYS A 280 -20.24 -2.39 -7.27
N THR A 281 -20.14 -2.50 -8.60
CA THR A 281 -20.47 -3.72 -9.33
C THR A 281 -19.58 -4.89 -8.91
N TRP A 282 -18.27 -4.64 -8.80
CA TRP A 282 -17.29 -5.62 -8.38
C TRP A 282 -17.57 -6.14 -6.98
N LEU A 283 -17.75 -5.24 -6.01
CA LEU A 283 -17.98 -5.61 -4.62
C LEU A 283 -19.29 -6.38 -4.45
N SER A 284 -20.38 -5.93 -5.08
CA SER A 284 -21.67 -6.61 -5.04
C SER A 284 -21.58 -8.04 -5.59
N SER A 285 -20.89 -8.21 -6.72
CA SER A 285 -20.70 -9.51 -7.36
C SER A 285 -19.81 -10.46 -6.54
N ARG A 286 -18.66 -9.98 -6.05
CA ARG A 286 -17.67 -10.84 -5.36
C ARG A 286 -18.04 -11.17 -3.93
N LEU A 287 -18.82 -10.31 -3.27
CA LEU A 287 -19.27 -10.56 -1.91
C LEU A 287 -20.62 -11.31 -1.87
N GLY A 288 -21.30 -11.48 -3.01
CA GLY A 288 -22.61 -12.14 -3.07
C GLY A 288 -23.59 -11.53 -2.08
N LEU A 289 -23.69 -10.19 -2.12
CA LEU A 289 -24.57 -9.44 -1.21
C LEU A 289 -26.02 -9.69 -1.60
N GLU A 290 -26.85 -10.02 -0.61
CA GLU A 290 -28.28 -10.29 -0.84
C GLU A 290 -29.05 -8.95 -0.92
N GLY A 291 -29.97 -8.83 -1.87
CA GLY A 291 -30.90 -7.70 -1.94
C GLY A 291 -30.35 -6.44 -2.60
N ILE A 292 -29.34 -6.58 -3.47
CA ILE A 292 -28.90 -5.56 -4.43
C ILE A 292 -29.48 -5.87 -5.80
#